data_AF-A0A8S2DUH6-F1
#
_entry.id   AF-A0A8S2DUH6-F1
#
_cell.length_a   1.000
_cell.length_b   1.000
_cell.length_c   1.000
_cell.angle_alpha   90.00
_cell.angle_beta   90.00
_cell.angle_gamma   90.00
#
_symmetry.space_group_name_H-M   'P 1'
#
loop_
_entity.id
_entity.type
_entity.pdbx_description
1 polymer ?
#
loop_
_entity_poly.entity_id
_entity_poly.type
_entity_poly.pdbx_seq_one_letter_code
_entity_poly.pdbx_strand_id
1 'polypeptide(L)'
;LVLELLVSLTFFSCFKARTLACSKQVYTQNFTQGLVPVQQCSTWKAFGAVLNCPNYTLLRLSGSMDKVGVTVVDPIVVNNIASALKHLKSYGPVSSNGRSWVVGICDSGYELSANGRVCYCIEGYTLRPCVASAAWRWNWGGIHGSTCSPPSQTITVTFE
;
A
#
# COMPACT_ATOMS: atom_id res chain seq x y z
N LEU A 1 64.42 -8.14 32.49
CA LEU A 1 63.36 -9.13 32.79
C LEU A 1 62.32 -8.43 33.65
N VAL A 2 61.02 -8.32 33.38
CA VAL A 2 60.04 -8.72 32.33
C VAL A 2 58.87 -7.74 32.57
N LEU A 3 58.55 -6.79 31.68
CA LEU A 3 57.60 -6.81 30.55
C LEU A 3 56.24 -7.47 30.85
N GLU A 4 55.17 -6.70 31.08
CA GLU A 4 53.79 -7.15 30.84
C GLU A 4 52.94 -5.95 30.40
N LEU A 5 52.65 -5.90 29.10
CA LEU A 5 51.89 -4.88 28.39
C LEU A 5 50.50 -5.46 28.12
N LEU A 6 49.46 -4.95 28.77
CA LEU A 6 48.07 -5.41 28.55
C LEU A 6 47.56 -4.90 27.20
N VAL A 7 47.56 -5.76 26.19
CA VAL A 7 46.90 -5.52 24.90
C VAL A 7 45.42 -5.88 25.04
N SER A 8 44.56 -4.86 25.13
CA SER A 8 43.11 -5.03 25.04
C SER A 8 42.72 -5.20 23.57
N LEU A 9 42.44 -6.44 23.14
CA LEU A 9 41.86 -6.75 21.84
C LEU A 9 40.41 -6.26 21.80
N THR A 10 40.14 -5.14 21.14
CA THR A 10 38.79 -4.81 20.67
C THR A 10 38.48 -5.66 19.44
N PHE A 11 37.78 -6.77 19.67
CA PHE A 11 37.12 -7.51 18.59
C PHE A 11 36.01 -6.62 17.99
N PHE A 12 36.35 -5.87 16.94
CA PHE A 12 35.35 -5.36 16.00
C PHE A 12 34.81 -6.53 15.19
N SER A 13 33.84 -7.26 15.75
CA SER A 13 32.98 -8.11 14.94
C SER A 13 32.22 -7.22 13.97
N CYS A 14 32.59 -7.27 12.70
CA CYS A 14 31.82 -6.72 11.59
C CYS A 14 30.51 -7.53 11.47
N PHE A 15 29.54 -7.24 12.34
CA PHE A 15 28.17 -7.70 12.14
C PHE A 15 27.59 -6.93 10.97
N LYS A 16 27.61 -7.52 9.77
CA LYS A 16 26.67 -7.14 8.72
C LYS A 16 25.27 -7.28 9.32
N ALA A 17 24.62 -6.17 9.61
CA ALA A 17 23.22 -6.17 10.00
C ALA A 17 22.42 -6.86 8.88
N ARG A 18 21.93 -8.06 9.13
CA ARG A 18 20.92 -8.67 8.28
C ARG A 18 19.65 -7.87 8.52
N THR A 19 19.28 -7.03 7.57
CA THR A 19 17.94 -6.45 7.51
C THR A 19 16.96 -7.61 7.43
N LEU A 20 16.10 -7.78 8.43
CA LEU A 20 14.98 -8.72 8.29
C LEU A 20 14.11 -8.22 7.13
N ALA A 21 14.08 -8.99 6.04
CA ALA A 21 13.22 -8.70 4.91
C ALA A 21 11.74 -8.84 5.34
N CYS A 22 10.90 -7.95 4.82
CA CYS A 22 9.48 -8.00 5.11
C CYS A 22 8.85 -9.26 4.51
N SER A 23 7.91 -9.86 5.25
CA SER A 23 7.04 -10.87 4.65
C SER A 23 6.10 -10.19 3.66
N LYS A 24 6.05 -10.72 2.45
CA LYS A 24 5.15 -10.25 1.39
C LYS A 24 3.71 -10.25 1.87
N GLN A 25 3.05 -9.08 1.80
CA GLN A 25 1.63 -8.92 2.09
C GLN A 25 0.86 -8.73 0.79
N VAL A 26 -0.21 -9.51 0.60
CA VAL A 26 -1.04 -9.44 -0.61
C VAL A 26 -2.50 -9.30 -0.23
N TYR A 27 -3.14 -8.26 -0.76
CA TYR A 27 -4.59 -8.14 -0.82
C TYR A 27 -5.03 -8.44 -2.24
N THR A 28 -5.90 -9.43 -2.43
CA THR A 28 -6.51 -9.73 -3.72
C THR A 28 -7.99 -10.05 -3.55
N GLN A 29 -8.86 -9.38 -4.30
CA GLN A 29 -10.30 -9.54 -4.19
C GLN A 29 -10.98 -9.32 -5.54
N ASN A 30 -12.10 -10.02 -5.74
CA ASN A 30 -12.99 -9.82 -6.89
C ASN A 30 -13.99 -8.71 -6.57
N PHE A 31 -14.12 -7.74 -7.48
CA PHE A 31 -15.11 -6.69 -7.42
C PHE A 31 -16.09 -6.82 -8.59
N THR A 32 -17.37 -6.65 -8.31
CA THR A 32 -18.45 -6.76 -9.30
C THR A 32 -19.07 -5.39 -9.52
N GLN A 33 -19.23 -5.01 -10.78
CA GLN A 33 -19.88 -3.76 -11.16
C GLN A 33 -21.29 -3.65 -10.54
N GLY A 34 -21.62 -2.47 -10.04
CA GLY A 34 -22.93 -2.18 -9.45
C GLY A 34 -23.17 -2.80 -8.07
N LEU A 35 -22.22 -3.57 -7.52
CA LEU A 35 -22.35 -4.17 -6.20
C LEU A 35 -21.56 -3.40 -5.13
N VAL A 36 -22.11 -3.44 -3.92
CA VAL A 36 -21.45 -2.89 -2.73
C VAL A 36 -20.41 -3.91 -2.24
N PRO A 37 -19.13 -3.53 -2.14
CA PRO A 37 -18.02 -4.43 -1.87
C PRO A 37 -17.84 -4.71 -0.35
N VAL A 38 -18.88 -5.24 0.31
CA VAL A 38 -18.91 -5.42 1.78
C VAL A 38 -17.78 -6.32 2.27
N GLN A 39 -17.57 -7.48 1.64
CA GLN A 39 -16.52 -8.43 2.02
C GLN A 39 -15.12 -7.88 1.69
N GLN A 40 -14.99 -7.21 0.55
CA GLN A 40 -13.74 -6.62 0.09
C GLN A 40 -13.32 -5.45 0.99
N CYS A 41 -14.29 -4.70 1.53
CA CYS A 41 -14.04 -3.70 2.56
C CYS A 41 -13.54 -4.32 3.87
N SER A 42 -14.20 -5.36 4.37
CA SER A 42 -13.78 -6.04 5.60
C SER A 42 -12.34 -6.58 5.48
N THR A 43 -12.05 -7.25 4.36
CA THR A 43 -10.70 -7.76 4.06
C THR A 43 -9.68 -6.64 3.83
N TRP A 44 -10.07 -5.50 3.29
CA TRP A 44 -9.19 -4.33 3.12
C TRP A 44 -8.75 -3.75 4.47
N LYS A 45 -9.67 -3.64 5.42
CA LYS A 45 -9.36 -3.20 6.80
C LYS A 45 -8.42 -4.20 7.50
N ALA A 46 -8.70 -5.49 7.37
CA ALA A 46 -7.85 -6.55 7.93
C ALA A 46 -6.43 -6.51 7.30
N PHE A 47 -6.34 -6.28 6.00
CA PHE A 47 -5.07 -6.14 5.28
C PHE A 47 -4.25 -4.95 5.79
N GLY A 48 -4.86 -3.77 5.94
CA GLY A 48 -4.17 -2.61 6.51
C GLY A 48 -3.59 -2.89 7.91
N ALA A 49 -4.35 -3.60 8.76
CA ALA A 49 -3.94 -3.91 10.13
C ALA A 49 -2.70 -4.82 10.22
N VAL A 50 -2.41 -5.63 9.20
CA VAL A 50 -1.24 -6.53 9.18
C VAL A 50 0.03 -5.91 8.57
N LEU A 51 -0.04 -4.68 8.06
CA LEU A 51 1.12 -3.97 7.47
C LEU A 51 2.09 -3.47 8.56
N ASN A 52 2.78 -4.41 9.20
CA ASN A 52 3.60 -4.16 10.40
C ASN A 52 5.10 -4.01 10.10
N CYS A 53 5.54 -4.30 8.88
CA CYS A 53 6.96 -4.26 8.56
C CYS A 53 7.43 -2.82 8.29
N PRO A 54 8.58 -2.39 8.86
CA PRO A 54 9.12 -1.05 8.65
C PRO A 54 10.01 -0.92 7.40
N ASN A 55 10.26 -2.02 6.68
CA ASN A 55 11.28 -2.09 5.63
C ASN A 55 10.73 -2.58 4.29
N TYR A 56 9.46 -2.29 3.99
CA TYR A 56 8.92 -2.61 2.66
C TYR A 56 9.68 -1.79 1.62
N THR A 57 10.07 -2.45 0.54
CA THR A 57 10.83 -1.90 -0.58
C THR A 57 9.98 -1.73 -1.83
N LEU A 58 8.81 -2.35 -1.88
CA LEU A 58 7.93 -2.33 -3.04
C LEU A 58 6.47 -2.24 -2.62
N LEU A 59 5.72 -1.39 -3.31
CA LEU A 59 4.25 -1.41 -3.36
C LEU A 59 3.82 -1.52 -4.82
N ARG A 60 2.92 -2.46 -5.12
CA ARG A 60 2.27 -2.58 -6.43
C ARG A 60 0.75 -2.56 -6.34
N LEU A 61 0.11 -1.79 -7.22
CA LEU A 61 -1.34 -1.83 -7.51
C LEU A 61 -1.56 -2.44 -8.89
N SER A 62 -2.36 -3.49 -9.00
CA SER A 62 -2.64 -4.19 -10.26
C SER A 62 -4.07 -4.73 -10.28
N GLY A 63 -4.56 -5.12 -11.45
CA GLY A 63 -5.88 -5.73 -11.59
C GLY A 63 -5.99 -6.66 -12.79
N SER A 64 -7.13 -7.34 -12.95
CA SER A 64 -7.36 -8.22 -14.09
C SER A 64 -7.42 -7.46 -15.43
N MET A 65 -7.73 -6.16 -15.39
CA MET A 65 -7.72 -5.27 -16.56
C MET A 65 -6.34 -4.64 -16.82
N ASP A 66 -5.45 -4.61 -15.83
CA ASP A 66 -4.06 -4.20 -15.98
C ASP A 66 -3.17 -5.06 -15.08
N LYS A 67 -2.67 -6.16 -15.64
CA LYS A 67 -1.86 -7.15 -14.94
C LYS A 67 -0.45 -6.64 -14.62
N VAL A 68 0.03 -5.63 -15.34
CA VAL A 68 1.33 -5.00 -15.06
C VAL A 68 1.18 -4.11 -13.84
N GLY A 69 0.13 -3.28 -13.84
CA GLY A 69 -0.14 -2.40 -12.75
C GLY A 69 0.91 -1.30 -12.62
N VAL A 70 0.98 -0.71 -11.42
CA VAL A 70 1.90 0.38 -11.11
C VAL A 70 2.62 0.13 -9.82
N THR A 71 3.90 0.49 -9.80
CA THR A 71 4.80 0.15 -8.72
C THR A 71 5.52 1.39 -8.21
N VAL A 72 5.67 1.50 -6.89
CA VAL A 72 6.62 2.40 -6.25
C VAL A 72 7.66 1.57 -5.51
N VAL A 73 8.94 1.94 -5.68
CA VAL A 73 10.10 1.24 -5.10
C VAL A 73 10.91 2.12 -4.16
N ASP A 74 10.47 3.36 -3.92
CA ASP A 74 11.05 4.24 -2.91
C ASP A 74 10.62 3.73 -1.52
N PRO A 75 11.54 3.21 -0.69
CA PRO A 75 11.18 2.63 0.60
C PRO A 75 10.54 3.65 1.54
N ILE A 76 10.89 4.93 1.46
CA ILE A 76 10.28 5.97 2.29
C ILE A 76 8.80 6.10 1.92
N VAL A 77 8.50 6.16 0.62
CA VAL A 77 7.11 6.28 0.13
C VAL A 77 6.32 5.01 0.46
N VAL A 78 6.88 3.84 0.19
CA VAL A 78 6.22 2.54 0.44
C VAL A 78 5.86 2.39 1.92
N ASN A 79 6.81 2.62 2.84
CA ASN A 79 6.56 2.46 4.27
C ASN A 79 5.62 3.53 4.83
N ASN A 80 5.66 4.76 4.30
CA ASN A 80 4.69 5.78 4.68
C ASN A 80 3.27 5.42 4.23
N ILE A 81 3.10 4.84 3.05
CA ILE A 81 1.79 4.33 2.58
C ILE A 81 1.33 3.17 3.47
N ALA A 82 2.19 2.20 3.77
CA ALA A 82 1.87 1.08 4.65
C ALA A 82 1.42 1.55 6.04
N SER A 83 2.17 2.49 6.62
CA SER A 83 1.86 3.14 7.89
C SER A 83 0.52 3.89 7.84
N ALA A 84 0.28 4.66 6.78
CA ALA A 84 -0.97 5.40 6.59
C ALA A 84 -2.19 4.48 6.52
N LEU A 85 -2.10 3.37 5.78
CA LEU A 85 -3.17 2.38 5.69
C LEU A 85 -3.43 1.67 7.03
N LYS A 86 -2.36 1.27 7.73
CA LYS A 86 -2.47 0.60 9.03
C LYS A 86 -3.09 1.50 10.09
N HIS A 87 -2.60 2.73 10.17
CA HIS A 87 -2.98 3.66 11.22
C HIS A 87 -4.17 4.52 10.88
N LEU A 88 -4.77 4.31 9.69
CA LEU A 88 -5.94 5.05 9.27
C LEU A 88 -5.61 6.56 9.28
N LYS A 89 -4.53 6.94 8.57
CA LYS A 89 -4.04 8.31 8.46
C LYS A 89 -3.88 8.72 6.99
N SER A 90 -3.94 10.02 6.74
CA SER A 90 -3.64 10.57 5.42
C SER A 90 -2.13 10.61 5.18
N TYR A 91 -1.72 10.39 3.93
CA TYR A 91 -0.37 10.55 3.45
C TYR A 91 -0.39 11.04 2.00
N GLY A 92 0.53 11.96 1.66
CA GLY A 92 0.62 12.54 0.32
C GLY A 92 -0.37 13.67 0.04
N PRO A 93 -0.46 14.12 -1.23
CA PRO A 93 0.15 13.52 -2.42
C PRO A 93 1.69 13.60 -2.43
N VAL A 94 2.37 12.52 -2.83
CA VAL A 94 3.82 12.46 -3.07
C VAL A 94 4.13 11.88 -4.45
N SER A 95 5.00 12.55 -5.20
CA SER A 95 5.45 12.08 -6.51
C SER A 95 6.52 10.97 -6.38
N SER A 96 6.27 9.80 -6.94
CA SER A 96 7.25 8.71 -7.01
C SER A 96 6.93 7.75 -8.17
N ASN A 97 7.97 7.27 -8.86
CA ASN A 97 7.85 6.41 -10.06
C ASN A 97 6.86 6.93 -11.12
N GLY A 98 6.89 8.24 -11.40
CA GLY A 98 6.02 8.87 -12.40
C GLY A 98 4.54 8.99 -11.99
N ARG A 99 4.21 8.79 -10.71
CA ARG A 99 2.85 8.87 -10.18
C ARG A 99 2.76 9.71 -8.93
N SER A 100 1.56 10.19 -8.63
CA SER A 100 1.26 10.91 -7.40
C SER A 100 0.50 9.97 -6.45
N TRP A 101 1.18 9.54 -5.39
CA TRP A 101 0.66 8.59 -4.42
C TRP A 101 0.00 9.31 -3.25
N VAL A 102 -1.20 8.88 -2.90
CA VAL A 102 -1.96 9.42 -1.78
C VAL A 102 -2.73 8.31 -1.07
N VAL A 103 -2.72 8.38 0.25
CA VAL A 103 -3.66 7.67 1.12
C VAL A 103 -4.51 8.72 1.81
N GLY A 104 -5.82 8.52 1.85
CA GLY A 104 -6.69 9.44 2.57
C GLY A 104 -8.06 8.85 2.83
N ILE A 105 -8.81 9.57 3.65
CA ILE A 105 -10.18 9.21 4.00
C ILE A 105 -11.08 9.56 2.83
N CYS A 106 -11.81 8.55 2.36
CA CYS A 106 -12.98 8.76 1.55
C CYS A 106 -14.21 8.19 2.24
N ASP A 107 -15.02 9.10 2.77
CA ASP A 107 -16.23 8.76 3.51
C ASP A 107 -15.86 7.94 4.77
N SER A 108 -16.37 6.72 4.94
CA SER A 108 -16.02 5.84 6.07
C SER A 108 -14.76 4.99 5.85
N GLY A 109 -14.11 5.09 4.69
CA GLY A 109 -13.06 4.18 4.24
C GLY A 109 -11.77 4.87 3.85
N TYR A 110 -10.65 4.13 3.83
CA TYR A 110 -9.39 4.63 3.30
C TYR A 110 -9.25 4.29 1.83
N GLU A 111 -8.89 5.30 1.06
CA GLU A 111 -8.53 5.25 -0.35
C GLU A 111 -7.00 5.20 -0.48
N LEU A 112 -6.51 4.28 -1.30
CA LEU A 112 -5.16 4.29 -1.85
C LEU A 112 -5.24 4.66 -3.33
N SER A 113 -4.54 5.70 -3.73
CA SER A 113 -4.59 6.23 -5.09
C SER A 113 -3.19 6.58 -5.58
N ALA A 114 -2.85 6.16 -6.79
CA ALA A 114 -1.64 6.58 -7.50
C ALA A 114 -1.94 7.67 -8.55
N ASN A 115 -3.00 8.45 -8.31
CA ASN A 115 -3.47 9.55 -9.17
C ASN A 115 -3.45 10.93 -8.46
N GLY A 116 -2.97 11.00 -7.22
CA GLY A 116 -2.75 12.24 -6.47
C GLY A 116 -3.98 12.87 -5.82
N ARG A 117 -5.15 12.23 -5.92
CA ARG A 117 -6.39 12.70 -5.30
C ARG A 117 -7.14 11.55 -4.62
N VAL A 118 -7.91 11.89 -3.59
CA VAL A 118 -8.83 11.01 -2.86
C VAL A 118 -10.27 11.49 -3.05
N CYS A 119 -11.25 10.57 -3.08
CA CYS A 119 -12.66 10.85 -3.37
C CYS A 119 -12.98 11.45 -4.74
N TYR A 120 -12.13 11.24 -5.74
CA TYR A 120 -12.43 11.69 -7.10
C TYR A 120 -12.84 10.53 -8.02
N CYS A 121 -13.76 10.82 -8.94
CA CYS A 121 -14.04 10.00 -10.10
C CYS A 121 -13.09 10.41 -11.23
N ILE A 122 -12.22 9.50 -11.61
CA ILE A 122 -11.20 9.67 -12.65
C ILE A 122 -10.95 8.31 -13.29
N GLU A 123 -10.09 8.25 -14.29
CA GLU A 123 -9.50 6.99 -14.70
C GLU A 123 -8.15 6.79 -13.99
N GLY A 124 -7.89 5.59 -13.49
CA GLY A 124 -6.55 5.25 -12.99
C GLY A 124 -6.50 4.34 -11.78
N TYR A 125 -5.38 4.38 -11.07
CA TYR A 125 -5.03 3.40 -10.05
C TYR A 125 -5.54 3.83 -8.68
N THR A 126 -6.83 3.64 -8.45
CA THR A 126 -7.49 3.90 -7.16
C THR A 126 -8.10 2.61 -6.62
N LEU A 127 -7.99 2.43 -5.31
CA LEU A 127 -8.70 1.40 -4.53
C LEU A 127 -9.27 2.04 -3.26
N ARG A 128 -10.59 1.95 -3.09
CA ARG A 128 -11.37 2.47 -1.95
C ARG A 128 -12.57 1.58 -1.61
N PRO A 129 -12.37 0.33 -1.15
CA PRO A 129 -13.46 -0.64 -0.98
C PRO A 129 -14.48 -0.21 0.07
N CYS A 130 -14.15 0.71 0.97
CA CYS A 130 -14.95 1.07 2.13
C CYS A 130 -15.70 2.40 2.00
N VAL A 131 -15.92 2.90 0.78
CA VAL A 131 -16.77 4.07 0.57
C VAL A 131 -18.23 3.69 0.88
N ALA A 132 -18.92 4.44 1.75
CA ALA A 132 -20.13 3.95 2.43
C ALA A 132 -21.41 4.75 2.20
N SER A 133 -21.33 5.99 1.71
CA SER A 133 -22.51 6.79 1.43
C SER A 133 -23.38 6.15 0.34
N ALA A 134 -24.69 6.36 0.48
CA ALA A 134 -25.68 5.71 -0.37
C ALA A 134 -25.49 5.98 -1.87
N ALA A 135 -24.94 7.15 -2.21
CA ALA A 135 -24.71 7.58 -3.59
C ALA A 135 -23.35 7.09 -4.17
N TRP A 136 -22.42 6.59 -3.35
CA TRP A 136 -21.06 6.32 -3.78
C TRP A 136 -20.56 4.90 -3.48
N ARG A 137 -21.34 4.10 -2.75
CA ARG A 137 -20.95 2.78 -2.20
C ARG A 137 -20.48 1.71 -3.21
N TRP A 138 -20.68 1.89 -4.51
CA TRP A 138 -20.19 1.01 -5.58
C TRP A 138 -18.94 1.55 -6.31
N ASN A 139 -18.42 2.72 -5.91
CA ASN A 139 -17.27 3.37 -6.53
C ASN A 139 -15.98 2.98 -5.80
N TRP A 140 -15.65 1.70 -5.84
CA TRP A 140 -14.56 1.11 -5.05
C TRP A 140 -13.16 1.30 -5.63
N GLY A 141 -13.02 2.00 -6.75
CA GLY A 141 -11.74 2.20 -7.43
C GLY A 141 -11.82 1.91 -8.92
N GLY A 142 -10.68 1.77 -9.58
CA GLY A 142 -10.65 1.61 -11.03
C GLY A 142 -9.29 1.30 -11.64
N ILE A 143 -8.37 0.59 -10.96
CA ILE A 143 -7.06 0.18 -11.50
C ILE A 143 -7.21 -0.53 -12.87
N HIS A 144 -7.00 0.01 -14.06
CA HIS A 144 -6.74 1.35 -14.59
C HIS A 144 -7.77 1.59 -15.72
N GLY A 145 -8.87 2.23 -15.35
CA GLY A 145 -10.12 2.53 -16.05
C GLY A 145 -10.99 3.38 -15.11
N SER A 146 -12.28 3.56 -15.39
CA SER A 146 -13.14 4.44 -14.58
C SER A 146 -13.17 4.04 -13.09
N THR A 147 -12.91 4.99 -12.18
CA THR A 147 -12.96 4.77 -10.72
C THR A 147 -14.38 4.90 -10.13
N CYS A 148 -15.34 5.29 -10.97
CA CYS A 148 -16.75 5.39 -10.63
C CYS A 148 -17.59 4.61 -11.63
N SER A 149 -18.52 3.80 -11.11
CA SER A 149 -19.13 2.69 -11.86
C SER A 149 -18.11 1.77 -12.56
N PRO A 150 -17.01 1.38 -11.87
CA PRO A 150 -15.97 0.55 -12.48
C PRO A 150 -16.52 -0.79 -12.99
N PRO A 151 -15.98 -1.32 -14.11
CA PRO A 151 -16.32 -2.66 -14.59
C PRO A 151 -15.81 -3.72 -13.61
N SER A 152 -16.44 -4.91 -13.63
CA SER A 152 -16.05 -6.04 -12.78
C SER A 152 -14.61 -6.45 -13.05
N GLN A 153 -13.81 -6.63 -11.98
CA GLN A 153 -12.42 -7.05 -12.08
C GLN A 153 -11.90 -7.61 -10.76
N THR A 154 -10.78 -8.34 -10.84
CA THR A 154 -9.97 -8.67 -9.67
C THR A 154 -8.96 -7.55 -9.44
N ILE A 155 -8.85 -7.04 -8.23
CA ILE A 155 -7.84 -6.04 -7.85
C ILE A 155 -6.84 -6.67 -6.89
N THR A 156 -5.56 -6.35 -7.06
CA THR A 156 -4.46 -6.81 -6.22
C THR A 156 -3.57 -5.66 -5.75
N VAL A 157 -3.29 -5.62 -4.45
CA VAL A 157 -2.27 -4.76 -3.81
C VAL A 157 -1.20 -5.65 -3.19
N THR A 158 0.07 -5.31 -3.40
CA THR A 158 1.20 -6.08 -2.87
C THR A 158 2.20 -5.15 -2.19
N PHE A 159 2.64 -5.52 -0.97
CA PHE A 159 3.79 -4.95 -0.29
C PHE A 159 4.87 -6.04 -0.14
N GLU A 160 6.13 -5.70 -0.45
CA GLU A 160 7.31 -6.56 -0.33
C GLU A 160 8.49 -5.81 0.27
#